data_AF-A0A7G2C8M8-F1
#
_entry.id   AF-A0A7G2C8M8-F1
#
_cell.length_a   1.000
_cell.length_b   1.000
_cell.length_c   1.000
_cell.angle_alpha   90.00
_cell.angle_beta   90.00
_cell.angle_gamma   90.00
#
_symmetry.space_group_name_H-M   'P 1'
#
loop_
_entity.id
_entity.type
_entity.pdbx_description
1 polymer ?
#
loop_
_entity_poly.entity_id
_entity_poly.type
_entity_poly.pdbx_seq_one_letter_code
_entity_poly.pdbx_strand_id
1 'polypeptide(L)'
;MSDSSVLDLEKKWYTVTLPVKTCSLKDIANSNTTKEDMDRYFQEAQEVLERECSVSSMDRGRWYSSQFLSRGTTSDRIASAAVKLSDTDFMFFLEGFNLLFDTARADTHHYEAALKALSAVWPRLLPARPLKRFISQYFATLPEDEASRNKVLVYWYLEDYLKSTYTQFLSLCESMLKDRIVQRREAWLDLVGKLLCSVAEGRNTAMAMIIDKLGDPNSQIAHKAYHHLLTLLSESSTHQQSLFTELEKIIFMKNCPLRTMRYAANVMNQLVYSKDERKLAIKAVQTYLFSVPSAGDHLPGGLHGDDGDHYRVTSRFSIFWYRYRTSQRTLECAVCAGEYRHLPTTGFYPFLAPAACPRQGNPGDV
;
A
#
# COMPACT_ATOMS: atom_id res chain seq x y z
N MET A 1 -18.90 39.73 18.61
CA MET A 1 -18.19 38.58 19.21
C MET A 1 -18.04 37.58 18.10
N SER A 2 -16.86 37.52 17.48
CA SER A 2 -16.58 36.61 16.38
C SER A 2 -16.57 35.18 16.93
N ASP A 3 -17.64 34.43 16.69
CA ASP A 3 -17.64 32.98 16.89
C ASP A 3 -16.51 32.40 16.04
N SER A 4 -15.38 32.11 16.68
CA SER A 4 -14.32 31.35 16.04
C SER A 4 -14.83 29.92 15.89
N SER A 5 -15.28 29.54 14.70
CA SER A 5 -15.66 28.15 14.41
C SER A 5 -14.54 27.21 14.85
N VAL A 6 -14.94 26.08 15.47
CA VAL A 6 -14.01 25.05 15.96
C VAL A 6 -13.17 24.48 14.81
N LEU A 7 -13.73 24.47 13.59
CA LEU A 7 -13.13 23.92 12.39
C LEU A 7 -12.41 24.98 11.55
N ASP A 8 -11.17 24.69 11.16
CA ASP A 8 -10.43 25.49 10.18
C ASP A 8 -10.72 24.97 8.77
N LEU A 9 -11.27 25.84 7.92
CA LEU A 9 -11.69 25.53 6.55
C LEU A 9 -10.75 26.10 5.49
N GLU A 10 -9.72 26.85 5.88
CA GLU A 10 -8.76 27.42 4.93
C GLU A 10 -7.63 26.44 4.61
N LYS A 11 -7.38 25.51 5.54
CA LYS A 11 -6.28 24.55 5.47
C LYS A 11 -6.80 23.13 5.46
N LYS A 12 -6.02 22.24 4.82
CA LYS A 12 -6.24 20.80 4.95
C LYS A 12 -6.20 20.40 6.42
N TRP A 13 -7.15 19.57 6.82
CA TRP A 13 -7.37 19.21 8.22
C TRP A 13 -6.10 18.66 8.92
N TYR A 14 -5.28 17.89 8.20
CA TYR A 14 -4.03 17.32 8.73
C TYR A 14 -2.85 18.30 8.77
N THR A 15 -3.00 19.52 8.22
CA THR A 15 -1.99 20.59 8.27
C THR A 15 -2.27 21.58 9.41
N VAL A 16 -3.46 21.51 10.01
CA VAL A 16 -3.86 22.37 11.12
C VAL A 16 -3.05 22.01 12.37
N THR A 17 -2.36 23.00 12.93
CA THR A 17 -1.64 22.84 14.20
C THR A 17 -2.65 22.85 15.34
N LEU A 18 -2.73 21.71 16.05
CA LEU A 18 -3.62 21.57 17.18
C LEU A 18 -3.01 22.20 18.45
N PRO A 19 -3.79 22.94 19.26
CA PRO A 19 -3.32 23.53 20.49
C PRO A 19 -3.22 22.44 21.56
N VAL A 20 -2.19 21.59 21.50
CA VAL A 20 -1.94 20.55 22.52
C VAL A 20 -0.99 21.08 23.59
N LYS A 21 -1.20 20.66 24.84
CA LYS A 21 -0.28 20.96 25.94
C LYS A 21 1.04 20.22 25.74
N THR A 22 2.14 20.91 26.04
CA THR A 22 3.46 20.30 26.12
C THR A 22 3.57 19.49 27.41
N CYS A 23 3.56 18.16 27.31
CA CYS A 23 3.73 17.25 28.45
C CYS A 23 5.03 16.46 28.30
N SER A 24 5.70 16.13 29.42
CA SER A 24 6.87 15.26 29.38
C SER A 24 6.46 13.83 29.01
N LEU A 25 7.38 13.07 28.40
CA LEU A 25 7.16 11.65 28.10
C LEU A 25 6.81 10.84 29.36
N LYS A 26 7.34 11.24 30.52
CA LYS A 26 7.02 10.62 31.81
C LYS A 26 5.57 10.87 32.22
N ASP A 27 5.04 12.05 31.96
CA ASP A 27 3.68 12.43 32.34
C ASP A 27 2.65 11.70 31.47
N ILE A 28 2.96 11.52 30.18
CA ILE A 28 2.16 10.74 29.24
C ILE A 28 2.16 9.26 29.60
N ALA A 29 3.30 8.71 30.03
CA ALA A 29 3.39 7.31 30.46
C ALA A 29 2.66 7.04 31.77
N ASN A 30 2.59 8.05 32.65
CA ASN A 30 1.92 7.94 33.96
C ASN A 30 0.43 8.28 33.90
N SER A 31 -0.05 8.89 32.81
CA SER A 31 -1.47 9.20 32.65
C SER A 31 -2.26 7.94 32.35
N ASN A 32 -3.06 7.50 33.32
CA ASN A 32 -4.01 6.40 33.14
C ASN A 32 -5.39 6.99 32.82
N THR A 33 -5.65 7.26 31.54
CA THR A 33 -7.01 7.58 31.09
C THR A 33 -7.82 6.30 31.06
N THR A 34 -8.93 6.27 31.80
CA THR A 34 -9.80 5.09 31.82
C THR A 34 -10.55 4.94 30.49
N LYS A 35 -11.05 3.74 30.19
CA LYS A 35 -11.86 3.51 29.00
C LYS A 35 -13.13 4.39 28.98
N GLU A 36 -13.76 4.55 30.14
CA GLU A 36 -14.97 5.37 30.31
C GLU A 36 -14.68 6.84 30.00
N ASP A 37 -13.53 7.37 30.44
CA ASP A 37 -13.12 8.73 30.10
C ASP A 37 -12.89 8.91 28.60
N MET A 38 -12.27 7.92 27.94
CA MET A 38 -12.08 7.94 26.49
C MET A 38 -13.42 7.95 25.73
N ASP A 39 -14.37 7.13 26.17
CA ASP A 39 -15.71 7.07 25.58
C ASP A 39 -16.46 8.40 25.78
N ARG A 40 -16.32 9.03 26.96
CA ARG A 40 -16.86 10.39 27.22
C ARG A 40 -16.27 11.43 26.28
N TYR A 41 -14.94 11.46 26.13
CA TYR A 41 -14.29 12.40 25.21
C TYR A 41 -14.67 12.16 23.75
N PHE A 42 -14.91 10.91 23.37
CA PHE A 42 -15.38 10.57 22.03
C PHE A 42 -16.80 11.10 21.77
N GLN A 43 -17.70 10.96 22.74
CA GLN A 43 -19.06 11.51 22.67
C GLN A 43 -19.03 13.05 22.63
N GLU A 44 -18.23 13.69 23.49
CA GLU A 44 -18.03 15.15 23.48
C GLU A 44 -17.57 15.63 22.10
N ALA A 45 -16.60 14.96 21.48
CA ALA A 45 -16.13 15.29 20.13
C ALA A 45 -17.24 15.18 19.07
N GLN A 46 -18.07 14.14 19.17
CA GLN A 46 -19.19 13.92 18.24
C GLN A 46 -20.25 15.01 18.38
N GLU A 47 -20.66 15.35 19.60
CA GLU A 47 -21.64 16.42 19.85
C GLU A 47 -21.15 17.79 19.37
N VAL A 48 -19.86 18.08 19.53
CA VAL A 48 -19.26 19.31 18.98
C VAL A 48 -19.31 19.34 17.47
N LEU A 49 -18.96 18.23 16.80
CA LEU A 49 -19.03 18.16 15.35
C LEU A 49 -20.48 18.29 14.85
N GLU A 50 -21.45 17.65 15.48
CA GLU A 50 -22.87 17.75 15.14
C GLU A 50 -23.40 19.17 15.31
N ARG A 51 -22.99 19.87 16.36
CA ARG A 51 -23.33 21.28 16.59
C ARG A 51 -22.77 22.18 15.49
N GLU A 52 -21.49 22.04 15.14
CA GLU A 52 -20.87 22.78 14.04
C GLU A 52 -21.54 22.46 12.69
N CYS A 53 -21.90 21.19 12.45
CA CYS A 53 -22.69 20.76 11.30
C CYS A 53 -24.03 21.50 11.25
N SER A 54 -24.76 21.57 12.37
CA SER A 54 -26.06 22.23 12.44
C SER A 54 -25.99 23.74 12.16
N VAL A 55 -24.96 24.41 12.67
CA VAL A 55 -24.72 25.84 12.45
C VAL A 55 -24.31 26.12 11.00
N SER A 56 -23.39 25.30 10.46
CA SER A 56 -22.94 25.38 9.06
C SER A 56 -24.03 24.94 8.06
N SER A 57 -25.05 24.19 8.54
CA SER A 57 -26.15 23.70 7.72
C SER A 57 -27.01 24.82 7.13
N MET A 58 -27.03 26.01 7.75
CA MET A 58 -27.84 27.13 7.26
C MET A 58 -27.46 27.57 5.84
N ASP A 59 -26.19 27.47 5.40
CA ASP A 59 -25.78 27.80 4.02
C ASP A 59 -25.16 26.61 3.25
N ARG A 60 -24.28 25.81 3.88
CA ARG A 60 -23.57 24.70 3.21
C ARG A 60 -24.35 23.39 3.24
N GLY A 61 -25.00 23.09 4.36
CA GLY A 61 -25.86 21.89 4.51
C GLY A 61 -27.18 22.01 3.75
N ARG A 62 -27.69 23.23 3.55
CA ARG A 62 -28.90 23.48 2.74
C ARG A 62 -28.72 23.03 1.29
N TRP A 63 -27.54 23.26 0.70
CA TRP A 63 -27.20 22.71 -0.62
C TRP A 63 -27.08 21.18 -0.58
N TYR A 64 -26.43 20.62 0.44
CA TYR A 64 -26.32 19.18 0.62
C TYR A 64 -27.70 18.50 0.64
N SER A 65 -28.64 18.97 1.48
CA SER A 65 -29.97 18.38 1.55
C SER A 65 -30.86 18.66 0.32
N SER A 66 -30.68 19.79 -0.39
CA SER A 66 -31.52 20.17 -1.54
C SER A 66 -31.01 19.68 -2.91
N GLN A 67 -29.71 19.49 -3.07
CA GLN A 67 -29.10 18.98 -4.31
C GLN A 67 -28.65 17.52 -4.20
N PHE A 68 -28.10 17.08 -3.07
CA PHE A 68 -27.59 15.72 -2.98
C PHE A 68 -28.67 14.70 -2.58
N LEU A 69 -29.51 15.04 -1.59
CA LEU A 69 -30.52 14.12 -1.06
C LEU A 69 -31.84 14.12 -1.84
N SER A 70 -32.22 15.24 -2.48
CA SER A 70 -33.56 15.38 -3.08
C SER A 70 -33.60 15.56 -4.60
N ARG A 71 -32.53 15.99 -5.28
CA ARG A 71 -32.54 16.27 -6.74
C ARG A 71 -31.18 16.08 -7.42
N GLY A 72 -30.98 14.99 -8.15
CA GLY A 72 -29.82 14.85 -9.05
C GLY A 72 -29.70 13.46 -9.67
N THR A 73 -29.02 13.36 -10.81
CA THR A 73 -28.68 12.05 -11.38
C THR A 73 -27.64 11.33 -10.50
N THR A 74 -27.51 10.01 -10.61
CA THR A 74 -26.44 9.25 -9.93
C THR A 74 -25.06 9.80 -10.28
N SER A 75 -24.81 10.16 -11.54
CA SER A 75 -23.55 10.76 -11.97
C SER A 75 -23.28 12.10 -11.28
N ASP A 76 -24.29 12.97 -11.16
CA ASP A 76 -24.14 14.27 -10.51
C ASP A 76 -23.87 14.10 -9.01
N ARG A 77 -24.52 13.12 -8.38
CA ARG A 77 -24.28 12.79 -6.97
C ARG A 77 -22.86 12.27 -6.74
N ILE A 78 -22.34 11.41 -7.61
CA ILE A 78 -20.95 10.93 -7.55
C ILE A 78 -19.95 12.09 -7.73
N ALA A 79 -20.15 12.94 -8.74
CA ALA A 79 -19.27 14.06 -9.03
C ALA A 79 -19.26 15.08 -7.86
N SER A 80 -20.45 15.40 -7.34
CA SER A 80 -20.64 16.25 -6.17
C SER A 80 -19.94 15.68 -4.94
N ALA A 81 -20.11 14.38 -4.69
CA ALA A 81 -19.46 13.71 -3.58
C ALA A 81 -17.93 13.75 -3.70
N ALA A 82 -17.40 13.49 -4.90
CA ALA A 82 -15.97 13.52 -5.15
C ALA A 82 -15.36 14.89 -4.85
N VAL A 83 -16.01 15.98 -5.27
CA VAL A 83 -15.53 17.35 -5.03
C VAL A 83 -15.53 17.65 -3.53
N LYS A 84 -16.66 17.43 -2.85
CA LYS A 84 -16.83 17.77 -1.43
C LYS A 84 -15.93 16.96 -0.52
N LEU A 85 -15.78 15.65 -0.77
CA LEU A 85 -14.90 14.78 0.01
C LEU A 85 -13.41 15.06 -0.22
N SER A 86 -13.06 15.65 -1.37
CA SER A 86 -11.66 15.97 -1.68
C SER A 86 -11.17 17.28 -1.07
N ASP A 87 -12.08 18.09 -0.53
CA ASP A 87 -11.83 19.41 0.03
C ASP A 87 -12.13 19.44 1.54
N THR A 88 -11.95 20.58 2.20
CA THR A 88 -12.22 20.76 3.65
C THR A 88 -13.69 20.52 4.03
N ASP A 89 -14.60 20.62 3.06
CA ASP A 89 -16.03 20.38 3.22
C ASP A 89 -16.38 18.93 3.62
N PHE A 90 -15.45 17.97 3.49
CA PHE A 90 -15.68 16.57 3.88
C PHE A 90 -16.13 16.42 5.33
N MET A 91 -15.70 17.32 6.23
CA MET A 91 -16.03 17.29 7.65
C MET A 91 -17.54 17.36 7.91
N PHE A 92 -18.28 18.01 7.02
CA PHE A 92 -19.73 18.14 7.09
C PHE A 92 -20.47 17.09 6.25
N PHE A 93 -19.74 16.28 5.49
CA PHE A 93 -20.29 15.42 4.46
C PHE A 93 -19.69 14.00 4.50
N LEU A 94 -19.72 13.39 5.69
CA LEU A 94 -19.15 12.06 5.90
C LEU A 94 -19.96 10.94 5.22
N GLU A 95 -21.28 11.11 5.11
CA GLU A 95 -22.18 10.15 4.44
C GLU A 95 -21.88 9.96 2.95
N GLY A 96 -21.13 10.89 2.33
CA GLY A 96 -20.71 10.79 0.95
C GLY A 96 -19.90 9.54 0.63
N PHE A 97 -19.14 9.03 1.60
CA PHE A 97 -18.42 7.77 1.45
C PHE A 97 -19.36 6.60 1.25
N ASN A 98 -20.48 6.55 2.00
CA ASN A 98 -21.46 5.48 1.87
C ASN A 98 -22.07 5.46 0.46
N LEU A 99 -22.44 6.63 -0.08
CA LEU A 99 -22.91 6.71 -1.46
C LEU A 99 -21.88 6.14 -2.45
N LEU A 100 -20.61 6.56 -2.34
CA LEU A 100 -19.57 6.10 -3.26
C LEU A 100 -19.32 4.60 -3.12
N PHE A 101 -19.32 4.06 -1.90
CA PHE A 101 -19.14 2.62 -1.66
C PHE A 101 -20.29 1.80 -2.21
N ASP A 102 -21.54 2.21 -1.94
CA ASP A 102 -22.72 1.51 -2.43
C ASP A 102 -22.80 1.55 -3.96
N THR A 103 -22.50 2.70 -4.56
CA THR A 103 -22.49 2.84 -6.02
C THR A 103 -21.38 2.01 -6.65
N ALA A 104 -20.17 2.02 -6.09
CA ALA A 104 -19.05 1.20 -6.58
C ALA A 104 -19.33 -0.31 -6.46
N ARG A 105 -20.05 -0.71 -5.42
CA ARG A 105 -20.37 -2.11 -5.11
C ARG A 105 -21.57 -2.66 -5.89
N ALA A 106 -22.63 -1.89 -6.08
CA ALA A 106 -23.91 -2.41 -6.55
C ALA A 106 -24.34 -1.89 -7.94
N ASP A 107 -23.92 -0.69 -8.34
CA ASP A 107 -24.41 -0.07 -9.58
C ASP A 107 -23.62 -0.55 -10.81
N THR A 108 -24.29 -1.20 -11.76
CA THR A 108 -23.67 -1.72 -12.98
C THR A 108 -23.19 -0.62 -13.94
N HIS A 109 -23.86 0.53 -13.98
CA HIS A 109 -23.59 1.59 -14.95
C HIS A 109 -22.61 2.63 -14.41
N HIS A 110 -22.66 2.91 -13.11
CA HIS A 110 -21.89 3.99 -12.50
C HIS A 110 -20.74 3.53 -11.60
N TYR A 111 -20.49 2.23 -11.43
CA TYR A 111 -19.40 1.76 -10.56
C TYR A 111 -18.04 2.35 -10.97
N GLU A 112 -17.72 2.43 -12.26
CA GLU A 112 -16.42 2.98 -12.71
C GLU A 112 -16.27 4.46 -12.36
N ALA A 113 -17.36 5.23 -12.45
CA ALA A 113 -17.35 6.64 -12.05
C ALA A 113 -17.10 6.76 -10.54
N ALA A 114 -17.74 5.90 -9.73
CA ALA A 114 -17.53 5.86 -8.29
C ALA A 114 -16.08 5.44 -7.93
N LEU A 115 -15.50 4.45 -8.63
CA LEU A 115 -14.10 4.05 -8.44
C LEU A 115 -13.13 5.18 -8.81
N LYS A 116 -13.39 5.91 -9.91
CA LYS A 116 -12.59 7.08 -10.30
C LYS A 116 -12.68 8.19 -9.26
N ALA A 117 -13.86 8.45 -8.71
CA ALA A 117 -14.06 9.40 -7.62
C ALA A 117 -13.24 9.00 -6.38
N LEU A 118 -13.35 7.74 -5.93
CA LEU A 118 -12.61 7.22 -4.78
C LEU A 118 -11.09 7.31 -5.00
N SER A 119 -10.60 6.99 -6.21
CA SER A 119 -9.18 7.11 -6.56
C SER A 119 -8.66 8.54 -6.45
N ALA A 120 -9.50 9.55 -6.66
CA ALA A 120 -9.12 10.96 -6.60
C ALA A 120 -9.25 11.54 -5.19
N VAL A 121 -10.25 11.10 -4.42
CA VAL A 121 -10.53 11.59 -3.07
C VAL A 121 -9.45 11.17 -2.08
N TRP A 122 -9.11 9.88 -2.03
CA TRP A 122 -8.22 9.35 -0.97
C TRP A 122 -6.85 10.02 -0.90
N PRO A 123 -6.11 10.21 -2.01
CA PRO A 123 -4.78 10.83 -1.95
C PRO A 123 -4.82 12.31 -1.55
N ARG A 124 -5.94 13.00 -1.80
CA ARG A 124 -6.10 14.43 -1.45
C ARG A 124 -6.44 14.60 0.03
N LEU A 125 -7.28 13.71 0.53
CA LEU A 125 -7.86 13.75 1.87
C LEU A 125 -6.90 13.22 2.94
N LEU A 126 -6.12 12.19 2.64
CA LEU A 126 -5.25 11.52 3.61
C LEU A 126 -3.84 12.13 3.63
N PRO A 127 -3.18 12.22 4.81
CA PRO A 127 -1.79 12.64 4.89
C PRO A 127 -0.84 11.53 4.40
N ALA A 128 0.42 11.90 4.12
CA ALA A 128 1.49 10.95 3.75
C ALA A 128 2.00 10.09 4.93
N ARG A 129 1.21 9.94 6.01
CA ARG A 129 1.48 9.12 7.19
C ARG A 129 0.26 8.26 7.51
N PRO A 130 0.42 7.11 8.20
CA PRO A 130 -0.72 6.39 8.73
C PRO A 130 -1.48 7.24 9.75
N LEU A 131 -2.80 7.07 9.75
CA LEU A 131 -3.75 7.69 10.66
C LEU A 131 -3.68 7.03 12.04
N LYS A 132 -3.99 7.81 13.07
CA LYS A 132 -4.07 7.35 14.45
C LYS A 132 -5.51 7.01 14.83
N ARG A 133 -5.67 6.06 15.75
CA ARG A 133 -6.97 5.78 16.39
C ARG A 133 -7.21 6.80 17.50
N PHE A 134 -8.47 7.10 17.81
CA PHE A 134 -8.83 8.00 18.91
C PHE A 134 -8.24 7.52 20.24
N ILE A 135 -8.36 6.22 20.50
CA ILE A 135 -7.86 5.53 21.70
C ILE A 135 -6.33 5.59 21.81
N SER A 136 -5.62 5.78 20.69
CA SER A 136 -4.15 5.86 20.66
C SER A 136 -3.60 7.28 20.84
N GLN A 137 -4.48 8.28 21.01
CA GLN A 137 -4.06 9.66 21.22
C GLN A 137 -3.63 9.91 22.67
N TYR A 138 -2.84 10.96 22.87
CA TYR A 138 -2.29 11.30 24.17
C TYR A 138 -3.23 12.24 24.93
N PHE A 139 -4.22 11.69 25.62
CA PHE A 139 -5.22 12.48 26.37
C PHE A 139 -4.62 13.42 27.43
N ALA A 140 -3.45 13.09 27.99
CA ALA A 140 -2.72 13.98 28.90
C ALA A 140 -2.34 15.34 28.28
N THR A 141 -2.30 15.44 26.95
CA THR A 141 -1.97 16.67 26.22
C THR A 141 -3.18 17.56 25.95
N LEU A 142 -4.37 17.18 26.42
CA LEU A 142 -5.58 17.97 26.21
C LEU A 142 -5.51 19.34 26.93
N PRO A 143 -5.90 20.43 26.25
CA PRO A 143 -6.09 21.74 26.87
C PRO A 143 -7.07 21.73 28.04
N GLU A 144 -6.85 22.64 28.99
CA GLU A 144 -7.86 22.97 30.02
C GLU A 144 -8.96 23.87 29.45
N ASP A 145 -8.59 24.76 28.53
CA ASP A 145 -9.52 25.64 27.83
C ASP A 145 -10.51 24.84 26.98
N GLU A 146 -11.80 25.11 27.17
CA GLU A 146 -12.89 24.36 26.54
C GLU A 146 -12.85 24.49 25.01
N ALA A 147 -12.66 25.69 24.47
CA ALA A 147 -12.61 25.91 23.03
C ALA A 147 -11.45 25.15 22.37
N SER A 148 -10.25 25.24 22.97
CA SER A 148 -9.06 24.54 22.50
C SER A 148 -9.19 23.03 22.63
N ARG A 149 -9.77 22.55 23.73
CA ARG A 149 -10.03 21.11 23.96
C ARG A 149 -10.99 20.57 22.92
N ASN A 150 -12.14 21.24 22.72
CA ASN A 150 -13.15 20.86 21.74
C ASN A 150 -12.55 20.77 20.34
N LYS A 151 -11.69 21.73 19.97
CA LYS A 151 -10.95 21.67 18.70
C LYS A 151 -10.08 20.43 18.61
N VAL A 152 -9.22 20.16 19.58
CA VAL A 152 -8.35 18.97 19.56
C VAL A 152 -9.17 17.67 19.45
N LEU A 153 -10.22 17.55 20.25
CA LEU A 153 -11.09 16.37 20.28
C LEU A 153 -11.77 16.11 18.93
N VAL A 154 -12.33 17.14 18.28
CA VAL A 154 -12.99 17.01 16.98
C VAL A 154 -12.01 16.54 15.91
N TYR A 155 -10.80 17.08 15.84
CA TYR A 155 -9.80 16.65 14.85
C TYR A 155 -9.33 15.21 15.11
N TRP A 156 -9.19 14.79 16.38
CA TRP A 156 -8.89 13.39 16.71
C TRP A 156 -10.03 12.44 16.33
N TYR A 157 -11.28 12.86 16.55
CA TYR A 157 -12.46 12.12 16.14
C TYR A 157 -12.52 11.96 14.61
N LEU A 158 -12.30 13.04 13.86
CA LEU A 158 -12.26 13.00 12.39
C LEU A 158 -11.14 12.07 11.88
N GLU A 159 -9.96 12.09 12.51
CA GLU A 159 -8.86 11.18 12.16
C GLU A 159 -9.25 9.71 12.37
N ASP A 160 -9.89 9.38 13.51
CA ASP A 160 -10.35 8.01 13.79
C ASP A 160 -11.48 7.56 12.86
N TYR A 161 -12.41 8.47 12.55
CA TYR A 161 -13.48 8.23 11.59
C TYR A 161 -12.90 7.91 10.21
N LEU A 162 -12.00 8.74 9.67
CA LEU A 162 -11.37 8.50 8.38
C LEU A 162 -10.60 7.18 8.34
N LYS A 163 -9.92 6.83 9.44
CA LYS A 163 -9.23 5.55 9.56
C LYS A 163 -10.19 4.36 9.50
N SER A 164 -11.31 4.45 10.22
CA SER A 164 -12.36 3.43 10.21
C SER A 164 -12.99 3.28 8.81
N THR A 165 -13.31 4.40 8.17
CA THR A 165 -13.93 4.45 6.84
C THR A 165 -12.98 3.91 5.77
N TYR A 166 -11.68 4.25 5.81
CA TYR A 166 -10.71 3.69 4.88
C TYR A 166 -10.49 2.18 5.10
N THR A 167 -10.53 1.71 6.35
CA THR A 167 -10.47 0.28 6.66
C THR A 167 -11.67 -0.46 6.07
N GLN A 168 -12.89 0.08 6.21
CA GLN A 168 -14.09 -0.47 5.57
C GLN A 168 -13.97 -0.49 4.05
N PHE A 169 -13.42 0.56 3.45
CA PHE A 169 -13.13 0.62 2.02
C PHE A 169 -12.15 -0.47 1.57
N LEU A 170 -11.09 -0.74 2.34
CA LEU A 170 -10.16 -1.82 2.03
C LEU A 170 -10.82 -3.20 2.13
N SER A 171 -11.67 -3.43 3.14
CA SER A 171 -12.46 -4.66 3.24
C SER A 171 -13.41 -4.83 2.04
N LEU A 172 -14.02 -3.73 1.57
CA LEU A 172 -14.82 -3.73 0.35
C LEU A 172 -13.95 -4.10 -0.86
N CYS A 173 -12.78 -3.49 -1.03
CA CYS A 173 -11.85 -3.84 -2.10
C CYS A 173 -11.49 -5.33 -2.07
N GLU A 174 -11.25 -5.92 -0.88
CA GLU A 174 -10.91 -7.33 -0.75
C GLU A 174 -12.05 -8.25 -1.19
N SER A 175 -13.29 -7.90 -0.84
CA SER A 175 -14.49 -8.59 -1.33
C SER A 175 -14.61 -8.49 -2.85
N MET A 176 -14.40 -7.30 -3.42
CA MET A 176 -14.59 -7.05 -4.85
C MET A 176 -13.48 -7.67 -5.71
N LEU A 177 -12.27 -7.85 -5.18
CA LEU A 177 -11.19 -8.61 -5.82
C LEU A 177 -11.43 -10.13 -5.85
N LYS A 178 -12.55 -10.60 -5.30
CA LYS A 178 -13.01 -12.00 -5.36
C LYS A 178 -14.31 -12.14 -6.17
N ASP A 179 -14.80 -11.07 -6.79
CA ASP A 179 -16.01 -11.07 -7.64
C ASP A 179 -15.84 -12.05 -8.82
N ARG A 180 -16.92 -12.67 -9.31
CA ARG A 180 -16.91 -13.55 -10.48
C ARG A 180 -16.69 -12.78 -11.78
N ILE A 181 -17.10 -11.51 -11.84
CA ILE A 181 -17.00 -10.67 -13.04
C ILE A 181 -15.56 -10.15 -13.18
N VAL A 182 -14.85 -10.62 -14.20
CA VAL A 182 -13.43 -10.31 -14.45
C VAL A 182 -13.19 -8.80 -14.63
N GLN A 183 -14.03 -8.13 -15.41
CA GLN A 183 -13.92 -6.69 -15.70
C GLN A 183 -14.03 -5.86 -14.42
N ARG A 184 -14.91 -6.27 -13.49
CA ARG A 184 -15.03 -5.61 -12.18
C ARG A 184 -13.79 -5.86 -11.34
N ARG A 185 -13.33 -7.11 -11.22
CA ARG A 185 -12.07 -7.41 -10.49
C ARG A 185 -10.91 -6.57 -11.03
N GLU A 186 -10.80 -6.44 -12.34
CA GLU A 186 -9.77 -5.64 -13.00
C GLU A 186 -9.85 -4.16 -12.63
N ALA A 187 -11.05 -3.55 -12.69
CA ALA A 187 -11.25 -2.16 -12.31
C ALA A 187 -10.93 -1.88 -10.82
N TRP A 188 -11.30 -2.81 -9.93
CA TRP A 188 -10.95 -2.73 -8.51
C TRP A 188 -9.45 -2.94 -8.26
N LEU A 189 -8.80 -3.84 -9.01
CA LEU A 189 -7.36 -4.04 -8.93
C LEU A 189 -6.58 -2.79 -9.34
N ASP A 190 -7.03 -2.09 -10.38
CA ASP A 190 -6.44 -0.82 -10.78
C ASP A 190 -6.61 0.28 -9.74
N LEU A 191 -7.76 0.33 -9.07
CA LEU A 191 -7.98 1.26 -7.97
C LEU A 191 -7.00 0.97 -6.82
N VAL A 192 -6.91 -0.29 -6.38
CA VAL A 192 -6.02 -0.68 -5.27
C VAL A 192 -4.56 -0.44 -5.62
N GLY A 193 -4.13 -0.75 -6.85
CA GLY A 193 -2.77 -0.48 -7.33
C GLY A 193 -2.39 1.00 -7.31
N LYS A 194 -3.29 1.88 -7.75
CA LYS A 194 -3.07 3.34 -7.67
C LYS A 194 -2.99 3.85 -6.23
N LEU A 195 -3.85 3.33 -5.35
CA LEU A 195 -3.87 3.74 -3.94
C LEU A 195 -2.67 3.21 -3.16
N LEU A 196 -2.15 2.03 -3.51
CA LEU A 196 -0.94 1.45 -2.90
C LEU A 196 0.26 2.41 -2.99
N CYS A 197 0.39 3.09 -4.13
CA CYS A 197 1.45 4.05 -4.42
C CYS A 197 1.20 5.41 -3.74
N SER A 198 -0.04 5.89 -3.79
CA SER A 198 -0.40 7.26 -3.38
C SER A 198 -0.81 7.44 -1.91
N VAL A 199 -1.26 6.37 -1.23
CA VAL A 199 -1.81 6.43 0.13
C VAL A 199 -0.95 5.62 1.10
N ALA A 200 -0.62 6.22 2.24
CA ALA A 200 0.16 5.56 3.29
C ALA A 200 -0.69 4.70 4.23
N GLU A 201 -1.93 5.12 4.49
CA GLU A 201 -2.86 4.38 5.33
C GLU A 201 -3.18 3.02 4.72
N GLY A 202 -3.14 1.95 5.52
CA GLY A 202 -3.52 0.60 5.07
C GLY A 202 -2.66 -0.01 3.95
N ARG A 203 -1.49 0.57 3.62
CA ARG A 203 -0.63 0.13 2.52
C ARG A 203 -0.28 -1.36 2.58
N ASN A 204 0.05 -1.88 3.76
CA ASN A 204 0.41 -3.30 3.93
C ASN A 204 -0.77 -4.23 3.60
N THR A 205 -1.99 -3.84 3.96
CA THR A 205 -3.21 -4.58 3.62
C THR A 205 -3.44 -4.56 2.10
N ALA A 206 -3.36 -3.38 1.47
CA ALA A 206 -3.48 -3.26 0.02
C ALA A 206 -2.41 -4.07 -0.72
N MET A 207 -1.18 -4.07 -0.22
CA MET A 207 -0.08 -4.86 -0.76
C MET A 207 -0.37 -6.36 -0.69
N ALA A 208 -0.82 -6.86 0.47
CA ALA A 208 -1.21 -8.26 0.63
C ALA A 208 -2.33 -8.66 -0.34
N MET A 209 -3.31 -7.77 -0.57
CA MET A 209 -4.39 -8.01 -1.53
C MET A 209 -3.91 -8.11 -2.98
N ILE A 210 -2.95 -7.26 -3.41
CA ILE A 210 -2.37 -7.36 -4.75
C ILE A 210 -1.51 -8.62 -4.89
N ILE A 211 -0.75 -8.97 -3.84
CA ILE A 211 0.10 -10.17 -3.82
C ILE A 211 -0.76 -11.45 -3.90
N ASP A 212 -1.90 -11.50 -3.21
CA ASP A 212 -2.90 -12.58 -3.36
C ASP A 212 -3.36 -12.73 -4.82
N LYS A 213 -3.56 -11.61 -5.54
CA LYS A 213 -3.96 -11.65 -6.95
C LYS A 213 -2.89 -12.20 -7.91
N LEU A 214 -1.63 -12.38 -7.49
CA LEU A 214 -0.63 -13.08 -8.32
C LEU A 214 -1.03 -14.53 -8.60
N GLY A 215 -1.86 -15.12 -7.73
CA GLY A 215 -2.42 -16.47 -7.89
C GLY A 215 -3.80 -16.52 -8.57
N ASP A 216 -4.31 -15.43 -9.14
CA ASP A 216 -5.63 -15.43 -9.79
C ASP A 216 -5.67 -16.42 -10.97
N PRO A 217 -6.74 -17.22 -11.11
CA PRO A 217 -6.88 -18.14 -12.26
C PRO A 217 -6.90 -17.41 -13.60
N ASN A 218 -7.38 -16.16 -13.63
CA ASN A 218 -7.33 -15.34 -14.83
C ASN A 218 -5.92 -14.76 -15.03
N SER A 219 -5.34 -15.03 -16.19
CA SER A 219 -3.98 -14.63 -16.50
C SER A 219 -3.74 -13.14 -16.60
N GLN A 220 -4.73 -12.38 -17.07
CA GLN A 220 -4.67 -10.94 -17.22
C GLN A 220 -4.64 -10.25 -15.85
N ILE A 221 -5.48 -10.70 -14.91
CA ILE A 221 -5.53 -10.16 -13.55
C ILE A 221 -4.20 -10.39 -12.83
N ALA A 222 -3.66 -11.62 -12.87
CA ALA A 222 -2.38 -11.94 -12.26
C ALA A 222 -1.22 -11.10 -12.85
N HIS A 223 -1.21 -10.91 -14.17
CA HIS A 223 -0.22 -10.07 -14.83
C HIS A 223 -0.34 -8.59 -14.43
N LYS A 224 -1.57 -8.09 -14.27
CA LYS A 224 -1.83 -6.72 -13.85
C LYS A 224 -1.39 -6.48 -12.40
N ALA A 225 -1.68 -7.43 -11.51
CA ALA A 225 -1.20 -7.40 -10.13
C ALA A 225 0.34 -7.34 -10.07
N TYR A 226 1.01 -8.16 -10.88
CA TYR A 226 2.46 -8.12 -11.04
C TYR A 226 2.97 -6.72 -11.45
N HIS A 227 2.34 -6.09 -12.45
CA HIS A 227 2.72 -4.73 -12.88
C HIS A 227 2.54 -3.67 -11.79
N HIS A 228 1.46 -3.74 -11.00
CA HIS A 228 1.27 -2.81 -9.88
C HIS A 228 2.39 -2.96 -8.83
N LEU A 229 2.84 -4.18 -8.54
CA LEU A 229 3.97 -4.41 -7.63
C LEU A 229 5.30 -3.90 -8.19
N LEU A 230 5.55 -4.07 -9.49
CA LEU A 230 6.73 -3.49 -10.13
C LEU A 230 6.72 -1.96 -10.09
N THR A 231 5.55 -1.36 -10.29
CA THR A 231 5.38 0.09 -10.24
C THR A 231 5.72 0.61 -8.84
N LEU A 232 5.20 -0.04 -7.79
CA LEU A 232 5.54 0.29 -6.40
C LEU A 232 7.07 0.25 -6.16
N LEU A 233 7.75 -0.80 -6.62
CA LEU A 233 9.21 -0.93 -6.48
C LEU A 233 9.99 0.14 -7.24
N SER A 234 9.45 0.62 -8.36
CA SER A 234 10.07 1.69 -9.14
C SER A 234 9.96 3.07 -8.48
N GLU A 235 8.91 3.29 -7.66
CA GLU A 235 8.70 4.58 -6.99
C GLU A 235 9.51 4.72 -5.70
N SER A 236 9.58 3.68 -4.87
CA SER A 236 10.30 3.75 -3.59
C SER A 236 10.79 2.39 -3.07
N SER A 237 12.04 2.37 -2.61
CA SER A 237 12.65 1.22 -1.92
C SER A 237 12.14 1.00 -0.50
N THR A 238 11.45 1.97 0.11
CA THR A 238 11.08 1.92 1.54
C THR A 238 10.15 0.75 1.89
N HIS A 239 9.44 0.20 0.91
CA HIS A 239 8.43 -0.85 1.13
C HIS A 239 8.92 -2.26 0.82
N GLN A 240 10.19 -2.41 0.43
CA GLN A 240 10.75 -3.68 -0.01
C GLN A 240 10.73 -4.77 1.05
N GLN A 241 10.99 -4.43 2.32
CA GLN A 241 10.99 -5.41 3.40
C GLN A 241 9.60 -6.00 3.66
N SER A 242 8.56 -5.16 3.68
CA SER A 242 7.17 -5.62 3.83
C SER A 242 6.73 -6.45 2.63
N LEU A 243 7.07 -6.00 1.41
CA LEU A 243 6.80 -6.75 0.18
C LEU A 243 7.45 -8.12 0.19
N PHE A 244 8.74 -8.19 0.56
CA PHE A 244 9.46 -9.45 0.66
C PHE A 244 8.80 -10.41 1.65
N THR A 245 8.38 -9.91 2.82
CA THR A 245 7.74 -10.73 3.86
C THR A 245 6.42 -11.32 3.37
N GLU A 246 5.62 -10.57 2.61
CA GLU A 246 4.37 -11.09 2.04
C GLU A 246 4.60 -12.06 0.87
N LEU A 247 5.59 -11.80 0.01
CA LEU A 247 5.98 -12.72 -1.07
C LEU A 247 6.49 -14.06 -0.53
N GLU A 248 7.28 -14.01 0.55
CA GLU A 248 7.80 -15.18 1.23
C GLU A 248 6.67 -16.10 1.72
N LYS A 249 5.58 -15.55 2.27
CA LYS A 249 4.42 -16.33 2.71
C LYS A 249 3.78 -17.10 1.55
N ILE A 250 3.69 -16.50 0.36
CA ILE A 250 3.12 -17.16 -0.83
C ILE A 250 4.03 -18.30 -1.29
N ILE A 251 5.34 -18.07 -1.37
CA ILE A 251 6.30 -19.06 -1.87
C ILE A 251 6.33 -20.31 -0.98
N PHE A 252 6.24 -20.13 0.33
CA PHE A 252 6.20 -21.25 1.28
C PHE A 252 4.78 -21.81 1.52
N MET A 253 3.76 -21.29 0.83
CA MET A 253 2.41 -21.83 0.91
C MET A 253 2.35 -23.23 0.29
N LYS A 254 1.69 -24.17 0.98
CA LYS A 254 1.49 -25.53 0.47
C LYS A 254 0.73 -25.46 -0.87
N ASN A 255 1.28 -26.09 -1.91
CA ASN A 255 0.72 -26.13 -3.27
C ASN A 255 0.63 -24.77 -3.98
N CYS A 256 1.62 -23.89 -3.83
CA CYS A 256 1.70 -22.68 -4.66
C CYS A 256 1.85 -23.04 -6.15
N PRO A 257 0.99 -22.50 -7.05
CA PRO A 257 1.13 -22.74 -8.49
C PRO A 257 2.47 -22.24 -9.02
N LEU A 258 3.09 -22.99 -9.94
CA LEU A 258 4.38 -22.64 -10.55
C LEU A 258 4.36 -21.25 -11.19
N ARG A 259 3.23 -20.86 -11.77
CA ARG A 259 3.04 -19.53 -12.36
C ARG A 259 3.11 -18.40 -11.32
N THR A 260 2.47 -18.59 -10.18
CA THR A 260 2.51 -17.64 -9.05
C THR A 260 3.92 -17.52 -8.50
N MET A 261 4.63 -18.66 -8.34
CA MET A 261 6.04 -18.68 -7.93
C MET A 261 6.93 -17.91 -8.91
N ARG A 262 6.71 -18.06 -10.22
CA ARG A 262 7.45 -17.31 -11.25
C ARG A 262 7.21 -15.80 -11.13
N TYR A 263 5.97 -15.35 -10.92
CA TYR A 263 5.70 -13.93 -10.68
C TYR A 263 6.36 -13.42 -9.41
N ALA A 264 6.23 -14.15 -8.30
CA ALA A 264 6.86 -13.78 -7.02
C ALA A 264 8.38 -13.69 -7.15
N ALA A 265 9.03 -14.68 -7.78
CA ALA A 265 10.45 -14.66 -8.08
C ALA A 265 10.86 -13.46 -8.94
N ASN A 266 10.09 -13.14 -9.97
CA ASN A 266 10.36 -11.98 -10.82
C ASN A 266 10.25 -10.65 -10.05
N VAL A 267 9.29 -10.51 -9.13
CA VAL A 267 9.18 -9.33 -8.26
C VAL A 267 10.38 -9.27 -7.30
N MET A 268 10.74 -10.40 -6.67
CA MET A 268 11.91 -10.46 -5.78
C MET A 268 13.20 -10.06 -6.49
N ASN A 269 13.34 -10.36 -7.79
CA ASN A 269 14.50 -9.94 -8.57
C ASN A 269 14.63 -8.44 -8.73
N GLN A 270 13.51 -7.71 -8.70
CA GLN A 270 13.54 -6.25 -8.81
C GLN A 270 13.87 -5.56 -7.48
N LEU A 271 14.08 -6.33 -6.39
CA LEU A 271 14.49 -5.77 -5.12
C LEU A 271 15.94 -5.29 -5.17
N VAL A 272 16.14 -4.02 -4.86
CA VAL A 272 17.46 -3.40 -4.65
C VAL A 272 17.77 -3.38 -3.16
N TYR A 273 18.92 -3.92 -2.76
CA TYR A 273 19.31 -3.96 -1.34
C TYR A 273 20.41 -2.95 -1.03
N SER A 274 20.30 -2.27 0.12
CA SER A 274 21.39 -1.47 0.67
C SER A 274 22.38 -2.34 1.47
N LYS A 275 23.56 -1.78 1.81
CA LYS A 275 24.58 -2.46 2.65
C LYS A 275 24.03 -2.87 4.02
N ASP A 276 23.11 -2.07 4.57
CA ASP A 276 22.50 -2.30 5.88
C ASP A 276 21.50 -3.47 5.87
N GLU A 277 20.99 -3.83 4.70
CA GLU A 277 19.96 -4.86 4.51
C GLU A 277 20.56 -6.23 4.17
N ARG A 278 21.83 -6.47 4.51
CA ARG A 278 22.53 -7.74 4.22
C ARG A 278 21.73 -8.98 4.63
N LYS A 279 21.12 -8.96 5.81
CA LYS A 279 20.32 -10.10 6.32
C LYS A 279 19.10 -10.37 5.44
N LEU A 280 18.44 -9.32 4.96
CA LEU A 280 17.28 -9.43 4.07
C LEU A 280 17.71 -9.97 2.70
N ALA A 281 18.83 -9.50 2.17
CA ALA A 281 19.38 -9.98 0.89
C ALA A 281 19.72 -11.48 0.93
N ILE A 282 20.37 -11.95 2.00
CA ILE A 282 20.67 -13.38 2.19
C ILE A 282 19.38 -14.20 2.22
N LYS A 283 18.39 -13.75 3.00
CA LYS A 283 17.09 -14.42 3.10
C LYS A 283 16.38 -14.49 1.75
N ALA A 284 16.43 -13.40 0.98
CA ALA A 284 15.83 -13.36 -0.35
C ALA A 284 16.47 -14.32 -1.35
N VAL A 285 17.79 -14.46 -1.31
CA VAL A 285 18.49 -15.47 -2.12
C VAL A 285 18.06 -16.88 -1.73
N GLN A 286 17.98 -17.18 -0.44
CA GLN A 286 17.52 -18.49 0.04
C GLN A 286 16.08 -18.79 -0.40
N THR A 287 15.17 -17.84 -0.22
CA THR A 287 13.77 -17.98 -0.66
C THR A 287 13.66 -18.13 -2.18
N TYR A 288 14.47 -17.39 -2.94
CA TYR A 288 14.51 -17.52 -4.39
C TYR A 288 14.99 -18.90 -4.84
N LEU A 289 16.10 -19.41 -4.29
CA LEU A 289 16.63 -20.74 -4.62
C LEU A 289 15.64 -21.86 -4.30
N PHE A 290 14.83 -21.71 -3.24
CA PHE A 290 13.74 -22.63 -2.94
C PHE A 290 12.62 -22.59 -3.98
N SER A 291 12.30 -21.40 -4.50
CA SER A 291 11.18 -21.20 -5.44
C SER A 291 11.45 -21.69 -6.87
N VAL A 292 12.72 -21.87 -7.26
CA VAL A 292 13.10 -22.37 -8.58
C VAL A 292 13.16 -23.90 -8.50
N PRO A 293 12.30 -24.63 -9.22
CA PRO A 293 12.43 -26.08 -9.31
C PRO A 293 13.81 -26.40 -9.89
N SER A 294 14.63 -27.13 -9.13
CA SER A 294 15.86 -27.70 -9.66
C SER A 294 15.50 -28.60 -10.83
N ALA A 295 16.22 -28.47 -11.94
CA ALA A 295 15.95 -29.13 -13.22
C ALA A 295 16.08 -30.67 -13.21
N GLY A 296 15.93 -31.33 -12.05
CA GLY A 296 16.06 -32.77 -11.85
C GLY A 296 14.86 -33.47 -11.21
N ASP A 297 13.86 -32.74 -10.69
CA ASP A 297 12.70 -33.38 -10.06
C ASP A 297 11.58 -33.60 -11.09
N HIS A 298 11.61 -34.76 -11.73
CA HIS A 298 10.49 -35.29 -12.50
C HIS A 298 9.24 -35.39 -11.61
N LEU A 299 8.25 -34.53 -11.86
CA LEU A 299 6.86 -34.77 -11.44
C LEU A 299 6.27 -35.90 -12.32
N PRO A 300 5.62 -36.93 -11.73
CA PRO A 300 4.95 -37.95 -12.52
C PRO A 300 3.57 -37.40 -12.97
N GLY A 301 3.30 -37.48 -14.27
CA GLY A 301 1.96 -37.24 -14.83
C GLY A 301 1.96 -36.22 -15.95
N GLY A 302 1.99 -36.70 -17.19
CA GLY A 302 2.04 -35.88 -18.39
C GLY A 302 0.75 -35.13 -18.68
N LEU A 303 0.90 -33.92 -19.21
CA LEU A 303 0.06 -33.36 -20.26
C LEU A 303 0.99 -32.57 -21.19
N HIS A 304 1.06 -33.00 -22.45
CA HIS A 304 1.73 -32.28 -23.52
C HIS A 304 1.13 -30.88 -23.66
N GLY A 305 1.97 -29.85 -23.56
CA GLY A 305 1.58 -28.46 -23.79
C GLY A 305 2.79 -27.52 -23.81
N ASP A 306 3.43 -27.43 -24.98
CA ASP A 306 4.22 -26.29 -25.50
C ASP A 306 5.31 -25.69 -24.57
N ASP A 307 6.43 -26.41 -24.41
CA ASP A 307 7.62 -25.96 -23.70
C ASP A 307 8.59 -25.19 -24.62
N GLY A 308 8.34 -23.87 -24.75
CA GLY A 308 9.29 -22.90 -25.33
C GLY A 308 9.88 -21.89 -24.33
N ASP A 309 9.24 -21.71 -23.18
CA ASP A 309 9.58 -20.65 -22.21
C ASP A 309 10.43 -21.13 -21.01
N HIS A 310 10.65 -22.44 -20.89
CA HIS A 310 11.35 -23.03 -19.73
C HIS A 310 12.85 -22.62 -19.64
N TYR A 311 13.46 -22.25 -20.77
CA TYR A 311 14.89 -21.90 -20.87
C TYR A 311 15.18 -20.39 -20.84
N ARG A 312 14.17 -19.53 -20.96
CA ARG A 312 14.38 -18.06 -21.03
C ARG A 312 14.54 -17.40 -19.65
N VAL A 313 13.96 -17.99 -18.61
CA VAL A 313 14.03 -17.45 -17.24
C VAL A 313 15.44 -17.64 -16.65
N THR A 314 16.07 -18.80 -16.88
CA THR A 314 17.44 -19.08 -16.41
C THR A 314 18.50 -18.21 -17.09
N SER A 315 18.32 -17.89 -18.38
CA SER A 315 19.22 -17.01 -19.15
C SER A 315 19.23 -15.56 -18.66
N ARG A 316 18.06 -15.00 -18.27
CA ARG A 316 18.00 -13.62 -17.73
C ARG A 316 18.61 -13.47 -16.34
N PHE A 317 18.76 -14.58 -15.60
CA PHE A 317 19.33 -14.58 -14.25
C PHE A 317 20.85 -14.37 -14.20
N SER A 318 21.60 -14.91 -15.17
CA SER A 318 23.06 -14.67 -15.26
C SER A 318 23.41 -13.20 -15.49
N ILE A 319 22.47 -12.39 -16.00
CA ILE A 319 22.69 -10.97 -16.31
C ILE A 319 22.44 -10.08 -15.08
N PHE A 320 21.63 -10.51 -14.10
CA PHE A 320 21.14 -9.61 -13.04
C PHE A 320 22.07 -9.51 -11.83
N TRP A 321 22.82 -10.56 -11.49
CA TRP A 321 23.86 -10.47 -10.45
C TRP A 321 25.06 -9.59 -10.85
N TYR A 322 25.17 -9.25 -12.15
CA TYR A 322 26.17 -8.31 -12.66
C TYR A 322 25.76 -6.83 -12.52
N ARG A 323 24.53 -6.54 -12.09
CA ARG A 323 23.98 -5.18 -12.00
C ARG A 323 23.93 -4.64 -10.57
N TYR A 324 25.02 -4.81 -9.82
CA TYR A 324 25.31 -3.96 -8.66
C TYR A 324 25.68 -2.58 -9.21
N ARG A 325 24.78 -1.60 -9.11
CA ARG A 325 24.99 -0.26 -9.68
C ARG A 325 26.19 0.38 -9.00
N THR A 326 27.25 0.53 -9.78
CA THR A 326 28.51 1.18 -9.50
C THR A 326 28.33 2.56 -8.86
N SER A 327 28.36 2.61 -7.54
CA SER A 327 28.84 3.78 -6.80
C SER A 327 29.78 3.27 -5.72
N GLN A 328 31.04 3.66 -5.87
CA GLN A 328 32.22 3.26 -5.10
C GLN A 328 32.87 1.95 -5.54
N ARG A 329 34.07 2.15 -6.11
CA ARG A 329 35.08 1.15 -6.46
C ARG A 329 35.30 0.17 -5.31
N THR A 330 35.64 -1.06 -5.70
CA THR A 330 36.13 -2.18 -4.89
C THR A 330 35.20 -2.63 -3.77
N LEU A 331 34.52 -3.75 -3.98
CA LEU A 331 34.34 -4.78 -2.95
C LEU A 331 34.01 -6.10 -3.65
N GLU A 332 34.84 -7.09 -3.35
CA GLU A 332 34.81 -8.44 -3.86
C GLU A 332 33.47 -9.12 -3.59
N CYS A 333 33.13 -10.05 -4.49
CA CYS A 333 31.97 -10.90 -4.43
C CYS A 333 31.97 -11.75 -3.14
N ALA A 334 31.29 -11.30 -2.09
CA ALA A 334 31.17 -12.03 -0.82
C ALA A 334 30.30 -13.30 -0.92
N VAL A 335 29.78 -13.65 -2.10
CA VAL A 335 29.04 -14.90 -2.35
C VAL A 335 29.93 -15.95 -3.06
N CYS A 336 31.13 -15.59 -3.52
CA CYS A 336 32.09 -16.53 -4.11
C CYS A 336 33.29 -16.87 -3.20
N ALA A 337 33.42 -16.25 -2.03
CA ALA A 337 34.54 -16.46 -1.13
C ALA A 337 34.06 -16.89 0.27
N GLY A 338 33.90 -18.20 0.46
CA GLY A 338 33.78 -18.83 1.79
C GLY A 338 32.44 -19.50 2.05
N GLU A 339 32.50 -20.81 2.29
CA GLU A 339 31.46 -21.65 2.91
C GLU A 339 30.36 -22.24 2.00
N TYR A 340 30.77 -22.96 0.97
CA TYR A 340 30.08 -24.20 0.54
C TYR A 340 31.15 -25.27 0.21
N ARG A 341 31.87 -25.74 1.24
CA ARG A 341 32.49 -27.07 1.19
C ARG A 341 31.43 -28.05 1.68
N HIS A 342 31.25 -29.17 0.97
CA HIS A 342 30.27 -30.24 1.19
C HIS A 342 29.01 -30.19 0.31
N LEU A 343 29.19 -30.29 -1.02
CA LEU A 343 28.31 -31.06 -1.91
C LEU A 343 29.20 -31.81 -2.94
N PRO A 344 28.89 -33.07 -3.29
CA PRO A 344 29.81 -33.95 -4.02
C PRO A 344 29.95 -33.54 -5.49
N THR A 345 31.20 -33.38 -5.91
CA THR A 345 31.61 -33.15 -7.29
C THR A 345 31.56 -34.44 -8.10
N THR A 346 30.53 -34.61 -8.93
CA THR A 346 30.57 -35.51 -10.10
C THR A 346 29.64 -34.96 -11.17
N GLY A 347 30.19 -34.57 -12.32
CA GLY A 347 29.41 -34.22 -13.51
C GLY A 347 30.00 -33.09 -14.34
N PHE A 348 31.02 -33.43 -15.14
CA PHE A 348 31.52 -32.63 -16.25
C PHE A 348 30.40 -32.12 -17.17
N TYR A 349 30.43 -30.85 -17.55
CA TYR A 349 30.07 -30.40 -18.90
C TYR A 349 31.03 -29.29 -19.37
N PRO A 350 31.62 -29.41 -20.57
CA PRO A 350 32.46 -28.39 -21.19
C PRO A 350 31.57 -27.43 -21.99
N PHE A 351 31.79 -26.12 -21.89
CA PHE A 351 31.66 -25.12 -22.97
C PHE A 351 31.73 -23.73 -22.36
N LEU A 352 32.90 -23.10 -22.52
CA LEU A 352 33.17 -21.65 -22.67
C LEU A 352 34.58 -21.40 -22.16
N ALA A 353 35.53 -21.43 -23.10
CA ALA A 353 36.87 -20.90 -22.89
C ALA A 353 36.79 -19.40 -22.52
N PRO A 354 37.58 -18.91 -21.56
CA PRO A 354 37.65 -17.49 -21.28
C PRO A 354 38.33 -16.78 -22.46
N ALA A 355 37.65 -15.79 -23.02
CA ALA A 355 38.23 -14.85 -23.96
C ALA A 355 39.43 -14.13 -23.31
N ALA A 356 40.57 -14.16 -24.00
CA ALA A 356 41.81 -13.54 -23.58
C ALA A 356 41.65 -12.02 -23.35
N CYS A 357 42.13 -11.53 -22.21
CA CYS A 357 42.33 -10.10 -21.98
C CYS A 357 43.40 -9.55 -22.93
N PRO A 358 43.22 -8.35 -23.54
CA PRO A 358 44.29 -7.70 -24.28
C PRO A 358 45.38 -7.23 -23.32
N ARG A 359 46.62 -7.65 -23.57
CA ARG A 359 47.83 -7.17 -22.89
C ARG A 359 47.96 -5.66 -23.13
N GLN A 360 48.14 -4.90 -22.05
CA GLN A 360 48.67 -3.54 -22.12
C GLN A 360 50.09 -3.61 -22.69
N GLY A 361 50.31 -3.01 -23.86
CA GLY A 361 51.63 -2.79 -24.42
C GLY A 361 52.34 -1.65 -23.69
N ASN A 362 53.58 -1.88 -23.28
CA ASN A 362 54.49 -0.82 -22.84
C ASN A 362 54.91 0.03 -24.05
N PRO A 363 55.16 1.34 -23.85
CA PRO A 363 55.61 2.23 -24.92
C PRO A 363 57.05 1.90 -25.31
N GLY A 364 57.37 2.13 -26.59
CA GLY A 364 58.55 1.60 -27.26
C GLY A 364 59.89 2.14 -26.78
N ASP A 365 60.92 1.39 -27.18
CA ASP A 365 62.26 1.87 -27.47
C ASP A 365 62.85 1.00 -28.59
N VAL A 366 63.23 1.69 -29.67
CA VAL A 366 64.11 1.36 -30.81
C VAL A 366 63.64 0.32 -31.84
#